data_AF-A0A8T7I6J6-F1
#
_entry.id   AF-A0A8T7I6J6-F1
#
_cell.length_a   1.000
_cell.length_b   1.000
_cell.length_c   1.000
_cell.angle_alpha   90.00
_cell.angle_beta   90.00
_cell.angle_gamma   90.00
#
_symmetry.space_group_name_H-M   'P 1'
#
loop_
_entity.id
_entity.type
_entity.pdbx_description
1 polymer ?
#
loop_
_entity_poly.entity_id
_entity_poly.type
_entity_poly.pdbx_seq_one_letter_code
_entity_poly.pdbx_strand_id
1 'polypeptide(L)'
;MAKGAIAKKRKVAAKKAAPKKATKKKAARKATKKVQASGSTAKALSAAEKVAAKAAAAAQKAEKQLAAAQKKADAASKSLKAKRDAAKKRKTQAAKKAASKAVAAKKKAADAVKAAKAAAKAAKDEAKSATASVKSIKGVASKMDKAAAKAAAAVSKFRAKQDAQLAKLEAKLVKAAAKPKKKKARRKKKAAAKKA
;
A
#
# COMPACT_ATOMS: atom_id res chain seq x y z
N MET A 1 18.25 -45.91 45.67
CA MET A 1 19.66 -46.34 45.46
C MET A 1 20.15 -45.81 44.12
N ALA A 2 21.40 -45.34 44.07
CA ALA A 2 22.27 -45.02 42.92
C ALA A 2 21.67 -44.13 41.78
N LYS A 3 22.03 -42.86 41.57
CA LYS A 3 23.37 -42.24 41.34
C LYS A 3 24.27 -43.02 40.37
N GLY A 4 24.48 -42.45 39.19
CA GLY A 4 25.54 -42.80 38.22
C GLY A 4 25.25 -42.10 36.88
N ALA A 5 25.66 -40.86 36.59
CA ALA A 5 27.01 -40.28 36.59
C ALA A 5 28.01 -41.09 35.76
N ILE A 6 28.16 -40.77 34.47
CA ILE A 6 29.48 -40.76 33.82
C ILE A 6 29.58 -39.53 32.90
N ALA A 7 30.27 -38.52 33.44
CA ALA A 7 30.88 -37.43 32.71
C ALA A 7 32.25 -37.88 32.16
N LYS A 8 32.54 -37.65 30.87
CA LYS A 8 33.91 -37.49 30.31
C LYS A 8 33.80 -36.75 28.96
N LYS A 9 34.61 -35.77 28.54
CA LYS A 9 35.65 -34.90 29.11
C LYS A 9 35.78 -33.72 28.11
N ARG A 10 36.13 -32.54 28.62
CA ARG A 10 36.39 -31.28 27.89
C ARG A 10 37.59 -31.41 26.93
N LYS A 11 37.64 -30.56 25.88
CA LYS A 11 38.85 -29.75 25.62
C LYS A 11 38.51 -28.42 24.95
N VAL A 12 38.61 -27.35 25.74
CA VAL A 12 38.76 -25.98 25.24
C VAL A 12 40.16 -25.86 24.65
N ALA A 13 40.26 -25.32 23.44
CA ALA A 13 41.50 -24.72 22.96
C ALA A 13 41.19 -23.30 22.51
N ALA A 14 41.58 -22.35 23.35
CA ALA A 14 41.68 -20.95 23.01
C ALA A 14 42.74 -20.77 21.91
N LYS A 15 42.41 -20.02 20.87
CA LYS A 15 43.42 -19.29 20.10
C LYS A 15 42.93 -17.86 19.90
N LYS A 16 43.33 -16.99 20.83
CA LYS A 16 43.44 -15.56 20.55
C LYS A 16 44.62 -15.39 19.59
N ALA A 17 44.37 -14.85 18.41
CA ALA A 17 45.34 -14.15 17.59
C ALA A 17 44.68 -12.86 17.06
N ALA A 18 45.48 -11.79 17.06
CA ALA A 18 45.12 -10.38 17.02
C ALA A 18 44.22 -9.88 15.86
N PRO A 19 43.55 -8.71 16.04
CA PRO A 19 42.60 -8.15 15.11
C PRO A 19 43.31 -7.25 14.08
N LYS A 20 43.17 -7.51 12.78
CA LYS A 20 43.50 -6.49 11.76
C LYS A 20 42.52 -6.51 10.58
N LYS A 21 41.96 -5.32 10.35
CA LYS A 21 41.14 -4.87 9.22
C LYS A 21 39.65 -5.24 9.29
N ALA A 22 38.94 -4.44 10.09
CA ALA A 22 37.53 -4.17 9.91
C ALA A 22 37.23 -3.93 8.42
N THR A 23 36.40 -4.82 7.89
CA THR A 23 35.73 -4.71 6.60
C THR A 23 34.94 -3.41 6.55
N LYS A 24 35.50 -2.36 5.92
CA LYS A 24 34.75 -1.19 5.44
C LYS A 24 33.85 -1.61 4.27
N LYS A 25 32.85 -2.44 4.53
CA LYS A 25 31.79 -2.80 3.57
C LYS A 25 30.50 -3.25 4.26
N LYS A 26 30.11 -2.57 5.34
CA LYS A 26 28.77 -2.74 5.95
C LYS A 26 28.00 -1.44 6.20
N ALA A 27 28.50 -0.29 5.76
CA ALA A 27 27.76 0.98 5.82
C ALA A 27 26.90 1.26 4.57
N ALA A 28 27.10 0.55 3.46
CA ALA A 28 26.37 0.79 2.21
C ALA A 28 25.11 -0.09 2.00
N ARG A 29 24.82 -1.04 2.91
CA ARG A 29 23.71 -2.02 2.73
C ARG A 29 22.49 -1.84 3.63
N LYS A 30 22.42 -0.75 4.42
CA LYS A 30 21.21 -0.40 5.18
C LYS A 30 20.47 0.85 4.69
N ALA A 31 21.05 1.63 3.77
CA ALA A 31 20.40 2.82 3.22
C ALA A 31 19.51 2.55 1.99
N THR A 32 19.70 1.42 1.29
CA THR A 32 18.96 1.11 0.05
C THR A 32 17.64 0.37 0.28
N LYS A 33 17.28 0.04 1.52
CA LYS A 33 15.97 -0.55 1.90
C LYS A 33 15.00 0.47 2.48
N LYS A 34 15.08 1.74 2.08
CA LYS A 34 14.11 2.77 2.48
C LYS A 34 13.84 3.83 1.41
N VAL A 35 13.73 3.45 0.13
CA VAL A 35 13.13 4.35 -0.87
C VAL A 35 12.34 3.53 -1.91
N GLN A 36 11.27 2.88 -1.47
CA GLN A 36 10.15 2.56 -2.35
C GLN A 36 8.91 3.26 -1.81
N ALA A 37 8.97 4.59 -1.75
CA ALA A 37 7.83 5.43 -1.39
C ALA A 37 6.68 5.32 -2.42
N SER A 38 6.95 4.82 -3.62
CA SER A 38 5.94 4.52 -4.64
C SER A 38 5.19 3.20 -4.41
N GLY A 39 5.78 2.25 -3.67
CA GLY A 39 5.17 0.92 -3.46
C GLY A 39 4.12 0.87 -2.35
N SER A 40 4.27 1.69 -1.30
CA SER A 40 3.32 1.73 -0.18
C SER A 40 2.02 2.44 -0.54
N THR A 41 2.10 3.55 -1.30
CA THR A 41 0.93 4.28 -1.81
C THR A 41 0.16 3.48 -2.86
N ALA A 42 0.84 2.77 -3.76
CA ALA A 42 0.20 1.87 -4.71
C ALA A 42 -0.54 0.70 -4.02
N LYS A 43 0.07 0.11 -2.99
CA LYS A 43 -0.59 -0.93 -2.16
C LYS A 43 -1.79 -0.39 -1.40
N ALA A 44 -1.69 0.83 -0.86
CA ALA A 44 -2.80 1.50 -0.17
C ALA A 44 -3.96 1.80 -1.13
N LEU A 45 -3.66 2.27 -2.35
CA LEU A 45 -4.66 2.52 -3.39
C LEU A 45 -5.39 1.23 -3.77
N SER A 46 -4.65 0.14 -4.05
CA SER A 46 -5.25 -1.14 -4.38
C SER A 46 -6.11 -1.71 -3.24
N ALA A 47 -5.68 -1.57 -1.98
CA ALA A 47 -6.48 -1.97 -0.83
C ALA A 47 -7.76 -1.12 -0.71
N ALA A 48 -7.67 0.19 -0.89
CA ALA A 48 -8.82 1.09 -0.85
C ALA A 48 -9.82 0.81 -2.00
N GLU A 49 -9.34 0.51 -3.21
CA GLU A 49 -10.18 0.12 -4.34
C GLU A 49 -10.93 -1.19 -4.07
N LYS A 50 -10.27 -2.18 -3.45
CA LYS A 50 -10.93 -3.42 -3.02
C LYS A 50 -12.01 -3.17 -1.97
N VAL A 51 -11.75 -2.28 -1.01
CA VAL A 51 -12.75 -1.90 0.01
C VAL A 51 -13.93 -1.16 -0.65
N ALA A 52 -13.67 -0.22 -1.55
CA ALA A 52 -14.70 0.50 -2.29
C ALA A 52 -15.56 -0.46 -3.15
N ALA A 53 -14.94 -1.44 -3.81
CA ALA A 53 -15.65 -2.46 -4.58
C ALA A 53 -16.54 -3.34 -3.68
N LYS A 54 -16.04 -3.76 -2.50
CA LYS A 54 -16.83 -4.52 -1.52
C LYS A 54 -18.01 -3.70 -0.99
N ALA A 55 -17.79 -2.43 -0.65
CA ALA A 55 -18.85 -1.54 -0.16
C ALA A 55 -19.91 -1.27 -1.24
N ALA A 56 -19.50 -1.06 -2.50
CA ALA A 56 -20.43 -0.91 -3.62
C ALA A 56 -21.27 -2.19 -3.85
N ALA A 57 -20.66 -3.37 -3.78
CA ALA A 57 -21.38 -4.63 -3.88
C ALA A 57 -22.37 -4.83 -2.72
N ALA A 58 -21.99 -4.44 -1.49
CA ALA A 58 -22.88 -4.46 -0.34
C ALA A 58 -24.07 -3.50 -0.52
N ALA A 59 -23.83 -2.29 -1.03
CA ALA A 59 -24.89 -1.33 -1.35
C ALA A 59 -25.90 -1.88 -2.37
N GLN A 60 -25.41 -2.50 -3.47
CA GLN A 60 -26.28 -3.13 -4.46
C GLN A 60 -27.09 -4.31 -3.88
N LYS A 61 -26.48 -5.12 -3.01
CA LYS A 61 -27.21 -6.20 -2.32
C LYS A 61 -28.31 -5.63 -1.42
N ALA A 62 -28.03 -4.57 -0.68
CA ALA A 62 -29.01 -3.92 0.19
C ALA A 62 -30.16 -3.27 -0.61
N GLU A 63 -29.87 -2.67 -1.77
CA GLU A 63 -30.90 -2.16 -2.68
C GLU A 63 -31.81 -3.28 -3.22
N LYS A 64 -31.24 -4.41 -3.63
CA LYS A 64 -32.02 -5.58 -4.07
C LYS A 64 -32.91 -6.11 -2.95
N GLN A 65 -32.42 -6.14 -1.71
CA GLN A 65 -33.22 -6.54 -0.54
C GLN A 65 -34.35 -5.54 -0.25
N LEU A 66 -34.10 -4.23 -0.37
CA LEU A 66 -35.13 -3.21 -0.24
C LEU A 66 -36.23 -3.39 -1.29
N ALA A 67 -35.86 -3.60 -2.56
CA ALA A 67 -36.82 -3.84 -3.63
C ALA A 67 -37.65 -5.11 -3.38
N ALA A 68 -37.03 -6.19 -2.89
CA ALA A 68 -37.74 -7.41 -2.53
C ALA A 68 -38.69 -7.20 -1.33
N ALA A 69 -38.27 -6.44 -0.32
CA ALA A 69 -39.11 -6.09 0.82
C ALA A 69 -40.30 -5.23 0.41
N GLN A 70 -40.11 -4.26 -0.49
CA GLN A 70 -41.18 -3.44 -1.05
C GLN A 70 -42.22 -4.30 -1.78
N LYS A 71 -41.79 -5.20 -2.68
CA LYS A 71 -42.70 -6.14 -3.36
C LYS A 71 -43.53 -6.97 -2.37
N LYS A 72 -42.93 -7.42 -1.27
CA LYS A 72 -43.65 -8.15 -0.20
C LYS A 72 -44.65 -7.26 0.55
N ALA A 73 -44.29 -6.01 0.82
CA ALA A 73 -45.18 -5.05 1.46
C ALA A 73 -46.37 -4.67 0.57
N ASP A 74 -46.16 -4.54 -0.74
CA ASP A 74 -47.21 -4.30 -1.72
C ASP A 74 -48.16 -5.49 -1.83
N ALA A 75 -47.62 -6.71 -1.89
CA ALA A 75 -48.41 -7.94 -1.88
C ALA A 75 -49.23 -8.07 -0.59
N ALA A 76 -48.64 -7.80 0.57
CA ALA A 76 -49.34 -7.81 1.85
C ALA A 76 -50.47 -6.76 1.91
N SER A 77 -50.24 -5.58 1.34
CA SER A 77 -51.24 -4.50 1.28
C SER A 77 -52.41 -4.87 0.34
N LYS A 78 -52.13 -5.44 -0.84
CA LYS A 78 -53.16 -5.97 -1.75
C LYS A 78 -53.98 -7.08 -1.10
N SER A 79 -53.31 -8.03 -0.44
CA SER A 79 -53.97 -9.11 0.31
C SER A 79 -54.85 -8.56 1.46
N LEU A 80 -54.39 -7.54 2.18
CA LEU A 80 -55.18 -6.93 3.25
C LEU A 80 -56.47 -6.32 2.71
N LYS A 81 -56.41 -5.59 1.58
CA LYS A 81 -57.60 -4.99 0.96
C LYS A 81 -58.64 -6.07 0.63
N ALA A 82 -58.23 -7.11 -0.11
CA ALA A 82 -59.11 -8.22 -0.47
C ALA A 82 -59.73 -8.92 0.76
N LYS A 83 -58.94 -9.14 1.83
CA LYS A 83 -59.43 -9.78 3.06
C LYS A 83 -60.36 -8.87 3.86
N ARG A 84 -60.14 -7.54 3.88
CA ARG A 84 -61.06 -6.59 4.51
C ARG A 84 -62.38 -6.52 3.76
N ASP A 85 -62.34 -6.52 2.44
CA ASP A 85 -63.55 -6.49 1.61
C ASP A 85 -64.37 -7.78 1.79
N ALA A 86 -63.71 -8.95 1.81
CA ALA A 86 -64.36 -10.21 2.13
C ALA A 86 -64.98 -10.23 3.54
N ALA A 87 -64.29 -9.67 4.54
CA ALA A 87 -64.82 -9.56 5.91
C ALA A 87 -66.03 -8.63 6.01
N LYS A 88 -66.04 -7.51 5.26
CA LYS A 88 -67.19 -6.59 5.19
C LYS A 88 -68.40 -7.24 4.52
N LYS A 89 -68.20 -7.94 3.41
CA LYS A 89 -69.29 -8.58 2.65
C LYS A 89 -69.86 -9.81 3.37
N ARG A 90 -69.00 -10.74 3.82
CA ARG A 90 -69.44 -12.02 4.39
C ARG A 90 -69.82 -11.94 5.87
N LYS A 91 -69.30 -10.94 6.60
CA LYS A 91 -69.53 -10.72 8.05
C LYS A 91 -69.24 -11.92 8.97
N THR A 92 -68.62 -13.01 8.49
CA THR A 92 -68.30 -14.20 9.28
C THR A 92 -67.10 -13.99 10.22
N GLN A 93 -67.09 -14.67 11.37
CA GLN A 93 -65.94 -14.66 12.29
C GLN A 93 -64.65 -15.09 11.60
N ALA A 94 -64.70 -16.12 10.73
CA ALA A 94 -63.54 -16.58 9.98
C ALA A 94 -62.95 -15.47 9.09
N ALA A 95 -63.79 -14.71 8.38
CA ALA A 95 -63.33 -13.60 7.55
C ALA A 95 -62.75 -12.44 8.39
N LYS A 96 -63.35 -12.13 9.55
CA LYS A 96 -62.81 -11.13 10.51
C LYS A 96 -61.44 -11.56 11.05
N LYS A 97 -61.26 -12.84 11.44
CA LYS A 97 -59.98 -13.41 11.87
C LYS A 97 -58.92 -13.41 10.75
N ALA A 98 -59.31 -13.65 9.50
CA ALA A 98 -58.39 -13.58 8.36
C ALA A 98 -57.91 -12.16 8.08
N ALA A 99 -58.81 -11.16 8.20
CA ALA A 99 -58.46 -9.75 8.04
C ALA A 99 -57.50 -9.27 9.15
N SER A 100 -57.72 -9.64 10.42
CA SER A 100 -56.81 -9.27 11.51
C SER A 100 -55.41 -9.87 11.35
N LYS A 101 -55.31 -11.16 10.95
CA LYS A 101 -54.03 -11.79 10.59
C LYS A 101 -53.31 -11.05 9.46
N ALA A 102 -54.04 -10.54 8.46
CA ALA A 102 -53.47 -9.76 7.35
C ALA A 102 -52.98 -8.37 7.77
N VAL A 103 -53.61 -7.73 8.78
CA VAL A 103 -53.11 -6.47 9.35
C VAL A 103 -51.74 -6.69 10.02
N ALA A 104 -51.61 -7.77 10.80
CA ALA A 104 -50.34 -8.13 11.42
C ALA A 104 -49.25 -8.42 10.36
N ALA A 105 -49.60 -9.12 9.28
CA ALA A 105 -48.67 -9.38 8.17
C ALA A 105 -48.23 -8.09 7.46
N LYS A 106 -49.14 -7.13 7.23
CA LYS A 106 -48.79 -5.81 6.67
C LYS A 106 -47.84 -5.05 7.59
N LYS A 107 -48.09 -5.05 8.90
CA LYS A 107 -47.21 -4.40 9.89
C LYS A 107 -45.79 -4.98 9.82
N LYS A 108 -45.65 -6.31 9.87
CA LYS A 108 -44.35 -6.99 9.75
C LYS A 108 -43.63 -6.66 8.43
N ALA A 109 -44.37 -6.60 7.31
CA ALA A 109 -43.79 -6.24 6.01
C ALA A 109 -43.34 -4.76 5.96
N ALA A 110 -44.09 -3.85 6.57
CA ALA A 110 -43.70 -2.43 6.67
C ALA A 110 -42.45 -2.24 7.54
N ASP A 111 -42.36 -2.95 8.68
CA ASP A 111 -41.18 -2.93 9.55
C ASP A 111 -39.94 -3.45 8.81
N ALA A 112 -40.09 -4.52 8.02
CA ALA A 112 -39.02 -5.05 7.18
C ALA A 112 -38.55 -4.04 6.10
N VAL A 113 -39.47 -3.28 5.48
CA VAL A 113 -39.11 -2.21 4.53
C VAL A 113 -38.37 -1.08 5.24
N LYS A 114 -38.79 -0.68 6.45
CA LYS A 114 -38.11 0.37 7.22
C LYS A 114 -36.68 -0.04 7.57
N ALA A 115 -36.49 -1.27 8.04
CA ALA A 115 -35.17 -1.83 8.32
C ALA A 115 -34.31 -1.93 7.06
N ALA A 116 -34.84 -2.46 5.96
CA ALA A 116 -34.13 -2.57 4.69
C ALA A 116 -33.74 -1.19 4.11
N LYS A 117 -34.58 -0.17 4.29
CA LYS A 117 -34.29 1.21 3.87
C LYS A 117 -33.14 1.82 4.66
N ALA A 118 -33.12 1.60 5.98
CA ALA A 118 -32.01 2.04 6.83
C ALA A 118 -30.69 1.34 6.44
N ALA A 119 -30.73 0.01 6.24
CA ALA A 119 -29.57 -0.76 5.80
C ALA A 119 -29.05 -0.32 4.42
N ALA A 120 -29.95 -0.08 3.45
CA ALA A 120 -29.58 0.41 2.13
C ALA A 120 -28.96 1.82 2.19
N LYS A 121 -29.46 2.71 3.07
CA LYS A 121 -28.88 4.04 3.27
C LYS A 121 -27.48 3.94 3.87
N ALA A 122 -27.30 3.17 4.94
CA ALA A 122 -26.00 2.97 5.58
C ALA A 122 -24.97 2.40 4.60
N ALA A 123 -25.33 1.37 3.84
CA ALA A 123 -24.43 0.77 2.84
C ALA A 123 -24.07 1.75 1.70
N LYS A 124 -24.98 2.62 1.28
CA LYS A 124 -24.69 3.69 0.29
C LYS A 124 -23.72 4.72 0.85
N ASP A 125 -23.91 5.14 2.09
CA ASP A 125 -23.07 6.15 2.72
C ASP A 125 -21.65 5.59 2.94
N GLU A 126 -21.53 4.31 3.30
CA GLU A 126 -20.25 3.59 3.37
C GLU A 126 -19.57 3.48 2.00
N ALA A 127 -20.30 3.14 0.94
CA ALA A 127 -19.77 3.09 -0.42
C ALA A 127 -19.27 4.47 -0.90
N LYS A 128 -19.99 5.55 -0.57
CA LYS A 128 -19.55 6.93 -0.86
C LYS A 128 -18.28 7.30 -0.09
N SER A 129 -18.22 6.96 1.19
CA SER A 129 -17.04 7.21 2.04
C SER A 129 -15.80 6.46 1.53
N ALA A 130 -15.96 5.19 1.15
CA ALA A 130 -14.88 4.40 0.55
C ALA A 130 -14.41 4.99 -0.78
N THR A 131 -15.33 5.46 -1.63
CA THR A 131 -15.00 6.12 -2.90
C THR A 131 -14.25 7.44 -2.69
N ALA A 132 -14.68 8.25 -1.71
CA ALA A 132 -13.98 9.49 -1.34
C ALA A 132 -12.55 9.20 -0.86
N SER A 133 -12.37 8.12 -0.08
CA SER A 133 -11.06 7.66 0.38
C SER A 133 -10.13 7.30 -0.78
N VAL A 134 -10.63 6.55 -1.78
CA VAL A 134 -9.86 6.24 -3.01
C VAL A 134 -9.44 7.52 -3.74
N LYS A 135 -10.36 8.49 -3.90
CA LYS A 135 -10.07 9.77 -4.55
C LYS A 135 -8.98 10.55 -3.81
N SER A 136 -9.03 10.58 -2.48
CA SER A 136 -8.02 11.23 -1.64
C SER A 136 -6.64 10.59 -1.82
N ILE A 137 -6.56 9.25 -1.74
CA ILE A 137 -5.31 8.50 -1.92
C ILE A 137 -4.72 8.73 -3.31
N LYS A 138 -5.56 8.75 -4.36
CA LYS A 138 -5.13 9.06 -5.73
C LYS A 138 -4.54 10.47 -5.85
N GLY A 139 -5.12 11.45 -5.16
CA GLY A 139 -4.60 12.81 -5.09
C GLY A 139 -3.23 12.89 -4.41
N VAL A 140 -3.04 12.18 -3.29
CA VAL A 140 -1.75 12.09 -2.60
C VAL A 140 -0.70 11.37 -3.47
N ALA A 141 -1.06 10.26 -4.10
CA ALA A 141 -0.19 9.51 -4.99
C ALA A 141 0.36 10.41 -6.13
N SER A 142 -0.52 11.18 -6.80
CA SER A 142 -0.09 12.09 -7.86
C SER A 142 0.90 13.17 -7.39
N LYS A 143 0.73 13.71 -6.19
CA LYS A 143 1.69 14.68 -5.61
C LYS A 143 3.05 14.04 -5.32
N MET A 144 3.05 12.81 -4.82
CA MET A 144 4.27 12.03 -4.57
C MET A 144 4.99 11.69 -5.87
N ASP A 145 4.28 11.32 -6.93
CA ASP A 145 4.88 11.04 -8.24
C ASP A 145 5.56 12.28 -8.83
N LYS A 146 4.94 13.46 -8.72
CA LYS A 146 5.55 14.73 -9.14
C LYS A 146 6.81 15.05 -8.33
N ALA A 147 6.79 14.83 -7.01
CA ALA A 147 7.96 15.05 -6.17
C ALA A 147 9.10 14.07 -6.51
N ALA A 148 8.77 12.79 -6.75
CA ALA A 148 9.71 11.77 -7.16
C ALA A 148 10.35 12.09 -8.52
N ALA A 149 9.57 12.58 -9.49
CA ALA A 149 10.09 13.00 -10.80
C ALA A 149 11.08 14.17 -10.67
N LYS A 150 10.77 15.19 -9.85
CA LYS A 150 11.69 16.31 -9.58
C LYS A 150 12.99 15.83 -8.92
N ALA A 151 12.88 14.93 -7.93
CA ALA A 151 14.04 14.36 -7.25
C ALA A 151 14.90 13.54 -8.22
N ALA A 152 14.29 12.71 -9.08
CA ALA A 152 14.98 11.93 -10.10
C ALA A 152 15.74 12.83 -11.09
N ALA A 153 15.12 13.91 -11.54
CA ALA A 153 15.77 14.90 -12.41
C ALA A 153 16.96 15.58 -11.73
N ALA A 154 16.84 15.94 -10.45
CA ALA A 154 17.94 16.53 -9.67
C ALA A 154 19.11 15.54 -9.51
N VAL A 155 18.82 14.27 -9.19
CA VAL A 155 19.82 13.20 -9.07
C VAL A 155 20.52 12.96 -10.40
N SER A 156 19.78 12.93 -11.52
CA SER A 156 20.35 12.79 -12.86
C SER A 156 21.31 13.93 -13.18
N LYS A 157 20.92 15.19 -12.93
CA LYS A 157 21.79 16.37 -13.11
C LYS A 157 23.04 16.31 -12.23
N PHE A 158 22.90 15.86 -10.99
CA PHE A 158 24.04 15.72 -10.08
C PHE A 158 25.01 14.64 -10.56
N ARG A 159 24.51 13.47 -10.98
CA ARG A 159 25.35 12.41 -11.56
C ARG A 159 26.07 12.87 -12.81
N ALA A 160 25.37 13.52 -13.74
CA ALA A 160 26.00 14.06 -14.95
C ALA A 160 27.16 15.04 -14.62
N LYS A 161 27.00 15.88 -13.58
CA LYS A 161 28.09 16.75 -13.11
C LYS A 161 29.26 15.95 -12.52
N GLN A 162 28.98 14.90 -11.74
CA GLN A 162 30.04 14.03 -11.20
C GLN A 162 30.78 13.30 -12.32
N ASP A 163 30.06 12.74 -13.29
CA ASP A 163 30.65 12.03 -14.44
C ASP A 163 31.52 12.97 -15.28
N ALA A 164 31.07 14.21 -15.51
CA ALA A 164 31.87 15.22 -16.20
C ALA A 164 33.14 15.62 -15.41
N GLN A 165 33.08 15.67 -14.07
CA GLN A 165 34.26 15.92 -13.24
C GLN A 165 35.23 14.74 -13.26
N LEU A 166 34.72 13.50 -13.21
CA LEU A 166 35.53 12.29 -13.32
C LEU A 166 36.27 12.26 -14.66
N ALA A 167 35.56 12.50 -15.77
CA ALA A 167 36.17 12.55 -17.10
C ALA A 167 37.29 13.61 -17.20
N LYS A 168 37.13 14.78 -16.57
CA LYS A 168 38.18 15.81 -16.51
C LYS A 168 39.41 15.36 -15.71
N LEU A 169 39.20 14.63 -14.61
CA LEU A 169 40.31 14.10 -13.81
C LEU A 169 41.04 12.98 -14.56
N GLU A 170 40.31 12.07 -15.20
CA GLU A 170 40.87 11.01 -16.04
C GLU A 170 41.69 11.61 -17.19
N ALA A 171 41.16 12.60 -17.90
CA ALA A 171 41.91 13.30 -18.95
C ALA A 171 43.20 13.96 -18.43
N LYS A 172 43.18 14.56 -17.23
CA LYS A 172 44.39 15.10 -16.58
C LYS A 172 45.40 14.01 -16.24
N LEU A 173 44.94 12.86 -15.74
CA LEU A 173 45.80 11.71 -15.42
C LEU A 173 46.42 11.11 -16.69
N VAL A 174 45.65 10.94 -17.76
CA VAL A 174 46.15 10.49 -19.07
C VAL A 174 47.20 11.47 -19.62
N LYS A 175 46.93 12.77 -19.58
CA LYS A 175 47.88 13.81 -20.00
C LYS A 175 49.14 13.85 -19.13
N ALA A 176 49.03 13.57 -17.83
CA ALA A 176 50.18 13.45 -16.94
C ALA A 176 51.00 12.18 -17.21
N ALA A 177 50.35 11.05 -17.53
CA ALA A 177 50.99 9.79 -17.89
C ALA A 177 51.67 9.84 -19.28
N ALA A 178 51.13 10.64 -20.20
CA ALA A 178 51.69 10.83 -21.54
C ALA A 178 52.88 11.81 -21.59
N LYS A 179 53.21 12.52 -20.50
CA LYS A 179 54.43 13.33 -20.46
C LYS A 179 55.65 12.39 -20.53
N PRO A 180 56.52 12.50 -21.55
CA PRO A 180 57.71 11.67 -21.61
C PRO A 180 58.58 11.96 -20.39
N LYS A 181 58.94 10.90 -19.64
CA LYS A 181 59.98 10.99 -18.61
C LYS A 181 61.22 11.57 -19.29
N LYS A 182 61.52 12.85 -19.06
CA LYS A 182 62.76 13.46 -19.55
C LYS A 182 63.91 12.60 -19.03
N LYS A 183 64.53 11.83 -19.92
CA LYS A 183 65.82 11.20 -19.69
C LYS A 183 66.73 12.35 -19.29
N LYS A 184 67.18 12.41 -18.02
CA LYS A 184 68.17 13.40 -17.60
C LYS A 184 69.39 13.16 -18.48
N ALA A 185 69.59 14.01 -19.48
CA ALA A 185 70.81 14.02 -20.26
C ALA A 185 71.94 14.30 -19.28
N ARG A 186 72.72 13.25 -18.99
CA ARG A 186 74.01 13.32 -18.30
C ARG A 186 74.94 14.16 -19.20
N ARG A 187 74.83 15.50 -19.15
CA ARG A 187 75.85 16.36 -19.74
C ARG A 187 76.96 16.52 -18.71
N LYS A 188 78.01 15.74 -18.95
CA LYS A 188 79.25 15.73 -18.19
C LYS A 188 79.81 17.16 -18.11
N LYS A 189 80.19 17.53 -16.89
CA LYS A 189 81.21 18.52 -16.53
C LYS A 189 82.25 18.67 -17.66
N LYS A 190 82.41 19.87 -18.22
CA LYS A 190 83.69 20.28 -18.82
C LYS A 190 84.16 21.51 -18.05
N ALA A 191 85.43 21.45 -17.67
CA ALA A 191 86.06 22.21 -16.60
C ALA A 191 86.17 23.72 -16.90
N ALA A 192 86.31 24.48 -15.81
CA ALA A 192 86.75 25.85 -15.81
C ALA A 192 88.12 26.01 -16.48
N ALA A 193 88.23 27.02 -17.33
CA ALA A 193 89.45 27.67 -17.80
C ALA A 193 88.96 28.98 -18.45
N LYS A 194 89.48 30.17 -18.22
CA LYS A 194 90.60 30.70 -17.44
C LYS A 194 90.34 32.22 -17.41
N LYS A 195 90.73 32.91 -16.35
CA LYS A 195 90.70 34.39 -16.28
C LYS A 195 91.49 35.01 -17.44
N ALA A 196 90.91 36.02 -18.09
CA ALA A 196 91.54 37.25 -18.56
C ALA A 196 90.43 38.30 -18.62
#